data_AF-A0A974TI15-F1
#
_entry.id   AF-A0A974TI15-F1
#
_cell.length_a   1.000
_cell.length_b   1.000
_cell.length_c   1.000
_cell.angle_alpha   90.00
_cell.angle_beta   90.00
_cell.angle_gamma   90.00
#
_symmetry.space_group_name_H-M   'P 1'
#
loop_
_entity.id
_entity.type
_entity.pdbx_description
1 polymer ?
#
loop_
_entity_poly.entity_id
_entity_poly.type
_entity_poly.pdbx_seq_one_letter_code
_entity_poly.pdbx_strand_id
1 'polypeptide(L)'
;MGRHWRILTALLSLALVSAGPADDGRWYAGDFSFSDELGGFHILAISGSGTRDDPIEITEAMTSSDPVTLIIRAANPATLDTLRQNSMHLRMVTVNESKLAWIGFEFELEEIRGKPSDFYDGLSFGQTNPNPDFISSDRFAHFQNQFESFDRLRFDQGHADPKTKASFGFFVTDVTPVPEFFLVQDPLIPDS
;
A
#
# COMPACT_ATOMS: atom_id res chain seq x y z
N MET A 1 -24.18 -55.97 13.29
CA MET A 1 -23.69 -55.30 12.07
C MET A 1 -23.63 -53.80 12.32
N GLY A 2 -22.53 -53.30 12.91
CA GLY A 2 -22.33 -51.88 13.20
C GLY A 2 -21.36 -51.27 12.19
N ARG A 3 -21.85 -50.37 11.34
CA ARG A 3 -21.06 -49.75 10.26
C ARG A 3 -20.25 -48.59 10.84
N HIS A 4 -18.96 -48.79 11.06
CA HIS A 4 -18.03 -47.72 11.40
C HIS A 4 -17.81 -46.81 10.19
N TRP A 5 -18.29 -45.56 10.28
CA TRP A 5 -17.95 -44.53 9.31
C TRP A 5 -16.72 -43.79 9.82
N ARG A 6 -15.54 -44.06 9.23
CA ARG A 6 -14.35 -43.23 9.42
C ARG A 6 -14.43 -42.08 8.42
N ILE A 7 -14.77 -40.88 8.89
CA ILE A 7 -14.61 -39.66 8.10
C ILE A 7 -13.12 -39.30 8.13
N LEU A 8 -12.42 -39.43 7.01
CA LEU A 8 -11.14 -38.79 6.80
C LEU A 8 -11.39 -37.30 6.54
N THR A 9 -10.98 -36.43 7.45
CA THR A 9 -10.91 -35.00 7.20
C THR A 9 -9.62 -34.71 6.43
N ALA A 10 -9.74 -34.42 5.15
CA ALA A 10 -8.63 -33.87 4.37
C ALA A 10 -8.54 -32.36 4.66
N LEU A 11 -7.50 -31.93 5.36
CA LEU A 11 -7.12 -30.52 5.49
C LEU A 11 -6.55 -30.08 4.14
N LEU A 12 -7.35 -29.35 3.36
CA LEU A 12 -6.92 -28.70 2.14
C LEU A 12 -6.13 -27.45 2.53
N SER A 13 -4.81 -27.54 2.53
CA SER A 13 -3.93 -26.37 2.66
C SER A 13 -4.10 -25.50 1.41
N LEU A 14 -4.86 -24.41 1.51
CA LEU A 14 -4.84 -23.35 0.51
C LEU A 14 -3.45 -22.71 0.55
N ALA A 15 -2.56 -23.17 -0.33
CA ALA A 15 -1.37 -22.40 -0.66
C ALA A 15 -1.89 -21.13 -1.37
N LEU A 16 -1.78 -19.98 -0.70
CA LEU A 16 -1.94 -18.67 -1.33
C LEU A 16 -0.85 -18.55 -2.40
N VAL A 17 -1.19 -18.95 -3.62
CA VAL A 17 -0.38 -18.61 -4.79
C VAL A 17 -0.50 -17.11 -4.93
N SER A 18 0.54 -16.38 -4.55
CA SER A 18 0.69 -14.97 -4.94
C SER A 18 0.63 -14.93 -6.46
N ALA A 19 -0.43 -14.36 -7.02
CA ALA A 19 -0.53 -14.15 -8.45
C ALA A 19 0.56 -13.16 -8.85
N GLY A 20 1.33 -13.47 -9.89
CA GLY A 20 2.20 -12.49 -10.55
C GLY A 20 1.38 -11.38 -11.22
N PRO A 21 2.02 -10.43 -11.91
CA PRO A 21 1.30 -9.42 -12.65
C PRO A 21 0.44 -10.08 -13.74
N ALA A 22 -0.68 -9.45 -14.08
CA ALA A 22 -1.52 -9.86 -15.19
C ALA A 22 -0.83 -9.58 -16.55
N ASP A 23 -1.47 -9.99 -17.64
CA ASP A 23 -0.92 -9.84 -19.01
C ASP A 23 -0.65 -8.37 -19.41
N ASP A 24 -1.28 -7.41 -18.73
CA ASP A 24 -1.05 -5.97 -18.91
C ASP A 24 0.10 -5.41 -18.04
N GLY A 25 0.78 -6.28 -17.29
CA GLY A 25 1.89 -5.93 -16.39
C GLY A 25 1.46 -5.42 -15.02
N ARG A 26 0.16 -5.29 -14.74
CA ARG A 26 -0.34 -4.73 -13.48
C ARG A 26 -0.65 -5.82 -12.46
N TRP A 27 -0.57 -5.45 -11.19
CA TRP A 27 -0.95 -6.28 -10.06
C TRP A 27 -2.36 -5.89 -9.61
N TYR A 28 -3.25 -6.86 -9.41
CA TYR A 28 -4.66 -6.61 -9.10
C TYR A 28 -5.01 -7.08 -7.69
N ALA A 29 -5.69 -6.23 -6.93
CA ALA A 29 -6.24 -6.56 -5.61
C ALA A 29 -7.39 -5.61 -5.24
N GLY A 30 -8.43 -6.14 -4.60
CA GLY A 30 -9.68 -5.41 -4.38
C GLY A 30 -10.24 -4.80 -5.66
N ASP A 31 -10.66 -3.54 -5.58
CA ASP A 31 -11.17 -2.75 -6.71
C ASP A 31 -10.06 -1.98 -7.46
N PHE A 32 -8.80 -2.33 -7.24
CA PHE A 32 -7.63 -1.57 -7.71
C PHE A 32 -6.63 -2.42 -8.50
N SER A 33 -5.79 -1.71 -9.25
CA SER A 33 -4.57 -2.24 -9.84
C SER A 33 -3.37 -1.35 -9.52
N PHE A 34 -2.20 -1.97 -9.47
CA PHE A 34 -0.96 -1.40 -8.95
C PHE A 34 0.18 -1.64 -9.93
N SER A 35 1.07 -0.66 -10.07
CA SER A 35 2.19 -0.74 -11.01
C SER A 35 3.43 -0.03 -10.48
N ASP A 36 4.58 -0.69 -10.65
CA ASP A 36 5.94 -0.20 -10.42
C ASP A 36 6.60 0.31 -11.71
N GLU A 37 5.82 0.61 -12.75
CA GLU A 37 6.32 0.99 -14.09
C GLU A 37 7.22 2.23 -14.13
N LEU A 38 7.25 3.05 -13.07
CA LEU A 38 8.14 4.21 -12.93
C LEU A 38 9.53 3.86 -12.38
N GLY A 39 9.72 2.63 -11.89
CA GLY A 39 11.00 2.09 -11.42
C GLY A 39 11.40 2.53 -10.00
N GLY A 40 12.63 2.16 -9.62
CA GLY A 40 13.19 2.38 -8.29
C GLY A 40 12.81 1.33 -7.24
N PHE A 41 11.75 0.57 -7.50
CA PHE A 41 11.33 -0.59 -6.71
C PHE A 41 10.70 -1.66 -7.60
N HIS A 42 10.46 -2.84 -7.03
CA HIS A 42 9.75 -3.94 -7.69
C HIS A 42 8.63 -4.50 -6.82
N ILE A 43 7.42 -4.63 -7.36
CA ILE A 43 6.36 -5.39 -6.71
C ILE A 43 6.70 -6.88 -6.81
N LEU A 44 6.63 -7.58 -5.68
CA LEU A 44 6.94 -9.00 -5.56
C LEU A 44 5.69 -9.86 -5.38
N ALA A 45 4.69 -9.31 -4.69
CA ALA A 45 3.44 -9.98 -4.39
C ALA A 45 2.33 -8.97 -4.07
N ILE A 46 1.09 -9.35 -4.38
CA ILE A 46 -0.10 -8.62 -3.91
C ILE A 46 -1.17 -9.60 -3.43
N SER A 47 -1.95 -9.19 -2.43
CA SER A 47 -3.11 -9.93 -1.95
C SER A 47 -4.12 -9.01 -1.26
N GLY A 48 -5.27 -9.56 -0.84
CA GLY A 48 -6.28 -8.88 -0.05
C GLY A 48 -7.36 -8.18 -0.87
N SER A 49 -8.46 -7.85 -0.20
CA SER A 49 -9.64 -7.20 -0.78
C SER A 49 -9.72 -5.70 -0.50
N GLY A 50 -8.93 -5.18 0.44
CA GLY A 50 -8.89 -3.75 0.79
C GLY A 50 -9.80 -3.36 1.94
N THR A 51 -10.41 -4.34 2.61
CA THR A 51 -11.20 -4.12 3.82
C THR A 51 -10.30 -3.98 5.05
N ARG A 52 -10.84 -3.53 6.18
CA ARG A 52 -10.06 -3.42 7.43
C ARG A 52 -9.49 -4.76 7.89
N ASP A 53 -10.26 -5.83 7.77
CA ASP A 53 -9.87 -7.17 8.23
C ASP A 53 -9.03 -7.93 7.19
N ASP A 54 -9.02 -7.45 5.94
CA ASP A 54 -8.29 -8.02 4.81
C ASP A 54 -7.75 -6.87 3.92
N PRO A 55 -6.74 -6.12 4.41
CA PRO A 55 -6.17 -4.99 3.69
C PRO A 55 -5.50 -5.48 2.40
N ILE A 56 -5.39 -4.60 1.40
CA ILE A 56 -4.53 -4.88 0.25
C ILE A 56 -3.09 -4.88 0.77
N GLU A 57 -2.43 -6.03 0.74
CA GLU A 57 -1.02 -6.16 1.11
C GLU A 57 -0.16 -6.19 -0.14
N ILE A 58 0.75 -5.23 -0.27
CA ILE A 58 1.76 -5.16 -1.33
C ILE A 58 3.11 -5.48 -0.72
N THR A 59 3.74 -6.56 -1.17
CA THR A 59 5.15 -6.83 -0.86
C THR A 59 6.01 -6.34 -2.01
N GLU A 60 7.03 -5.54 -1.70
CA GLU A 60 7.92 -4.93 -2.69
C GLU A 60 9.38 -4.95 -2.25
N ALA A 61 10.29 -4.77 -3.22
CA ALA A 61 11.71 -4.56 -2.99
C ALA A 61 12.12 -3.18 -3.50
N MET A 62 12.51 -2.29 -2.60
CA MET A 62 12.91 -0.93 -2.92
C MET A 62 14.42 -0.88 -3.13
N THR A 63 14.83 -0.55 -4.37
CA THR A 63 16.25 -0.51 -4.78
C THR A 63 16.82 0.91 -4.81
N SER A 64 15.94 1.92 -4.82
CA SER A 64 16.28 3.34 -4.79
C SER A 64 16.45 3.85 -3.36
N SER A 65 17.38 4.79 -3.17
CA SER A 65 17.46 5.63 -1.96
C SER A 65 16.79 7.00 -2.15
N ASP A 66 16.34 7.30 -3.38
CA ASP A 66 15.55 8.48 -3.73
C ASP A 66 14.05 8.11 -3.76
N PRO A 67 13.13 9.10 -3.64
CA PRO A 67 11.69 8.85 -3.72
C PRO A 67 11.29 8.05 -4.97
N VAL A 68 10.36 7.10 -4.78
CA VAL A 68 9.76 6.30 -5.86
C VAL A 68 8.25 6.46 -5.86
N THR A 69 7.60 6.06 -6.96
CA THR A 69 6.15 6.26 -7.11
C THR A 69 5.46 4.97 -7.52
N LEU A 70 4.55 4.49 -6.67
CA LEU A 70 3.59 3.45 -7.00
C LEU A 70 2.39 4.08 -7.69
N ILE A 71 2.00 3.53 -8.84
CA ILE A 71 0.79 3.96 -9.55
C ILE A 71 -0.38 3.09 -9.11
N ILE A 72 -1.48 3.73 -8.73
CA ILE A 72 -2.72 3.08 -8.29
C ILE A 72 -3.83 3.47 -9.26
N ARG A 73 -4.59 2.49 -9.74
CA ARG A 73 -5.67 2.69 -10.70
C ARG A 73 -6.91 1.94 -10.27
N ALA A 74 -8.09 2.45 -10.61
CA ALA A 74 -9.30 1.64 -10.54
C ALA A 74 -9.16 0.42 -11.46
N ALA A 75 -9.41 -0.78 -10.93
CA ALA A 75 -9.34 -2.01 -11.72
C ALA A 75 -10.40 -2.02 -12.85
N ASN A 76 -11.54 -1.39 -12.60
CA ASN A 76 -12.58 -1.17 -13.60
C ASN A 76 -13.02 0.31 -13.57
N PRO A 77 -12.45 1.19 -14.40
CA PRO A 77 -12.78 2.61 -14.40
C PRO A 77 -14.26 2.93 -14.63
N ALA A 78 -15.03 2.03 -15.27
CA ALA A 78 -16.45 2.25 -15.52
C ALA A 78 -17.31 2.24 -14.24
N THR A 79 -16.79 1.75 -13.11
CA THR A 79 -17.51 1.79 -11.82
C THR A 79 -17.46 3.17 -11.18
N LEU A 80 -16.45 3.98 -11.51
CA LEU A 80 -16.19 5.29 -10.89
C LEU A 80 -17.34 6.28 -11.11
N ASP A 81 -17.97 6.25 -12.29
CA ASP A 81 -19.12 7.11 -12.62
C ASP A 81 -20.29 6.95 -11.62
N THR A 82 -20.37 5.81 -10.95
CA THR A 82 -21.44 5.49 -9.97
C THR A 82 -20.98 5.60 -8.52
N LEU A 83 -19.66 5.62 -8.28
CA LEU A 83 -19.09 5.69 -6.95
C LEU A 83 -19.17 7.13 -6.41
N ARG A 84 -19.60 7.26 -5.16
CA ARG A 84 -19.56 8.53 -4.43
C ARG A 84 -18.21 8.77 -3.74
N GLN A 85 -17.51 7.68 -3.45
CA GLN A 85 -16.23 7.63 -2.77
C GLN A 85 -15.59 6.27 -3.10
N ASN A 86 -14.27 6.26 -3.13
CA ASN A 86 -13.47 5.06 -3.14
C ASN A 86 -12.58 5.01 -1.88
N SER A 87 -12.24 3.81 -1.41
CA SER A 87 -11.38 3.67 -0.24
C SER A 87 -10.78 2.29 -0.13
N MET A 88 -9.60 2.20 0.48
CA MET A 88 -8.96 0.92 0.79
C MET A 88 -8.09 1.02 2.04
N HIS A 89 -8.04 -0.07 2.81
CA HIS A 89 -6.94 -0.30 3.72
C HIS A 89 -5.76 -0.90 2.94
N LEU A 90 -4.60 -0.28 3.06
CA LEU A 90 -3.37 -0.70 2.40
C LEU A 90 -2.32 -1.10 3.46
N ARG A 91 -1.56 -2.14 3.14
CA ARG A 91 -0.40 -2.59 3.89
C ARG A 91 0.80 -2.72 2.94
N MET A 92 1.80 -1.88 3.13
CA MET A 92 3.07 -1.95 2.40
C MET A 92 4.06 -2.80 3.19
N VAL A 93 4.65 -3.81 2.56
CA VAL A 93 5.74 -4.62 3.12
C VAL A 93 6.96 -4.44 2.23
N THR A 94 7.82 -3.50 2.58
CA THR A 94 8.95 -3.09 1.75
C THR A 94 10.25 -3.70 2.24
N VAL A 95 10.92 -4.46 1.36
CA VAL A 95 12.29 -4.92 1.56
C VAL A 95 13.24 -3.78 1.20
N ASN A 96 14.12 -3.40 2.13
CA ASN A 96 15.17 -2.43 1.86
C ASN A 96 16.28 -3.05 1.00
N GLU A 97 16.29 -2.78 -0.30
CA GLU A 97 17.37 -3.14 -1.21
C GLU A 97 18.22 -1.94 -1.67
N SER A 98 18.02 -0.75 -1.07
CA SER A 98 18.67 0.51 -1.48
C SER A 98 20.14 0.64 -1.04
N LYS A 99 20.66 -0.37 -0.33
CA LYS A 99 22.02 -0.45 0.24
C LYS A 99 22.31 0.53 1.38
N LEU A 100 21.41 1.46 1.67
CA LEU A 100 21.49 2.40 2.79
C LEU A 100 20.43 2.04 3.84
N ALA A 101 20.75 2.23 5.11
CA ALA A 101 19.74 2.13 6.16
C ALA A 101 18.73 3.27 6.02
N TRP A 102 17.47 2.99 6.33
CA TRP A 102 16.43 4.01 6.46
C TRP A 102 16.32 4.40 7.93
N ILE A 103 16.27 5.70 8.22
CA ILE A 103 16.04 6.28 9.56
C ILE A 103 14.62 6.83 9.71
N GLY A 104 13.87 6.85 8.61
CA GLY A 104 12.46 7.19 8.54
C GLY A 104 11.92 6.82 7.16
N PHE A 105 10.62 7.01 6.97
CA PHE A 105 9.97 6.72 5.70
C PHE A 105 8.74 7.61 5.54
N GLU A 106 8.56 8.22 4.38
CA GLU A 106 7.37 9.01 4.08
C GLU A 106 6.54 8.38 2.97
N PHE A 107 5.23 8.57 3.09
CA PHE A 107 4.27 8.33 2.04
C PHE A 107 3.53 9.63 1.74
N GLU A 108 3.32 9.92 0.46
CA GLU A 108 2.56 11.07 0.00
C GLU A 108 1.59 10.62 -1.09
N LEU A 109 0.34 11.05 -0.99
CA LEU A 109 -0.67 10.83 -2.01
C LEU A 109 -0.63 11.98 -3.02
N GLU A 110 -0.74 11.64 -4.30
CA GLU A 110 -0.86 12.63 -5.36
C GLU A 110 -1.98 12.21 -6.32
N GLU A 111 -3.00 13.03 -6.52
CA GLU A 111 -3.96 12.85 -7.61
C GLU A 111 -3.29 13.10 -8.97
N ILE A 112 -2.46 14.14 -9.03
CA ILE A 112 -1.69 14.52 -10.21
C ILE A 112 -0.21 14.30 -9.90
N ARG A 113 0.46 13.44 -10.66
CA ARG A 113 1.88 13.12 -10.45
C ARG A 113 2.77 14.35 -10.29
N GLY A 114 3.56 14.38 -9.21
CA GLY A 114 4.47 15.45 -8.84
C GLY A 114 3.78 16.71 -8.31
N LYS A 115 2.45 16.68 -8.13
CA LYS A 115 1.69 17.70 -7.45
C LYS A 115 1.14 17.08 -6.15
N PRO A 116 1.57 17.58 -4.99
CA PRO A 116 1.00 17.17 -3.72
C PRO A 116 -0.51 17.28 -3.73
N SER A 117 -1.19 16.28 -3.15
CA SER A 117 -2.63 16.36 -2.93
C SER A 117 -2.97 17.48 -1.94
N ASP A 118 -4.07 18.17 -2.23
CA ASP A 118 -4.58 19.26 -1.42
C ASP A 118 -5.99 18.94 -0.92
N PHE A 119 -6.43 19.64 0.13
CA PHE A 119 -7.71 19.40 0.78
C PHE A 119 -8.92 19.26 -0.16
N TYR A 120 -8.87 19.89 -1.35
CA TYR A 120 -10.00 19.97 -2.28
C TYR A 120 -10.03 18.86 -3.33
N ASP A 121 -8.94 18.09 -3.50
CA ASP A 121 -8.90 16.97 -4.44
C ASP A 121 -9.49 15.67 -3.86
N GLY A 122 -9.72 15.64 -2.55
CA GLY A 122 -10.43 14.57 -1.85
C GLY A 122 -9.64 13.27 -1.64
N LEU A 123 -8.41 13.16 -2.15
CA LEU A 123 -7.52 12.02 -1.96
C LEU A 123 -6.69 12.21 -0.69
N SER A 124 -6.79 11.29 0.27
CA SER A 124 -6.15 11.47 1.58
C SER A 124 -5.94 10.18 2.35
N PHE A 125 -5.12 10.25 3.40
CA PHE A 125 -4.98 9.20 4.41
C PHE A 125 -6.12 9.25 5.45
N GLY A 126 -7.37 9.18 4.98
CA GLY A 126 -8.56 9.11 5.82
C GLY A 126 -9.06 10.47 6.33
N GLN A 127 -8.98 11.55 5.53
CA GLN A 127 -9.37 12.91 5.95
C GLN A 127 -10.81 12.99 6.47
N THR A 128 -11.76 12.26 5.88
CA THR A 128 -13.17 12.28 6.30
C THR A 128 -13.47 11.40 7.52
N ASN A 129 -12.55 10.51 7.89
CA ASN A 129 -12.67 9.62 9.03
C ASN A 129 -11.28 9.37 9.66
N PRO A 130 -10.65 10.39 10.25
CA PRO A 130 -9.30 10.30 10.75
C PRO A 130 -9.27 9.35 11.94
N ASN A 131 -8.54 8.24 11.78
CA ASN A 131 -8.38 7.25 12.84
C ASN A 131 -6.90 6.78 12.90
N PRO A 132 -6.16 7.15 13.96
CA PRO A 132 -4.76 6.74 14.11
C PRO A 132 -4.58 5.23 14.22
N ASP A 133 -5.61 4.47 14.62
CA ASP A 133 -5.54 3.00 14.70
C ASP A 133 -5.39 2.33 13.33
N PHE A 134 -5.63 3.07 12.23
CA PHE A 134 -5.37 2.57 10.87
C PHE A 134 -3.93 2.76 10.43
N ILE A 135 -3.17 3.61 11.13
CA ILE A 135 -1.78 3.94 10.80
C ILE A 135 -0.86 3.09 11.67
N SER A 136 0.07 2.36 11.07
CA SER A 136 0.99 1.50 11.81
C SER A 136 2.31 1.32 11.10
N SER A 137 3.37 1.04 11.87
CA SER A 137 4.63 0.50 11.39
C SER A 137 5.22 -0.51 12.38
N ASP A 138 5.97 -1.49 11.89
CA ASP A 138 6.72 -2.46 12.71
C ASP A 138 8.17 -2.01 13.02
N ARG A 139 8.69 -1.01 12.31
CA ARG A 139 10.08 -0.51 12.44
C ARG A 139 10.19 0.89 13.01
N PHE A 140 9.15 1.71 12.84
CA PHE A 140 9.13 3.12 13.21
C PHE A 140 8.10 3.34 14.31
N ALA A 141 8.56 3.79 15.49
CA ALA A 141 7.73 3.88 16.69
C ALA A 141 6.80 5.10 16.69
N HIS A 142 7.04 6.06 15.80
CA HIS A 142 6.29 7.29 15.70
C HIS A 142 5.84 7.55 14.26
N PHE A 143 4.69 8.20 14.11
CA PHE A 143 4.24 8.74 12.84
C PHE A 143 3.66 10.15 13.03
N GLN A 144 3.73 10.93 11.96
CA GLN A 144 3.09 12.23 11.82
C GLN A 144 2.21 12.20 10.58
N ASN A 145 0.98 12.68 10.72
CA ASN A 145 0.05 12.84 9.61
C ASN A 145 -0.11 14.33 9.29
N GLN A 146 0.29 14.74 8.09
CA GLN A 146 0.26 16.10 7.59
C GLN A 146 -0.78 16.20 6.47
N PHE A 147 -2.02 16.53 6.84
CA PHE A 147 -3.14 16.65 5.90
C PHE A 147 -3.04 17.92 5.02
N GLU A 148 -2.49 19.02 5.52
CA GLU A 148 -2.31 20.27 4.76
C GLU A 148 -0.80 20.52 4.56
N SER A 149 -0.22 20.61 3.36
CA SER A 149 -0.73 20.68 1.98
C SER A 149 -0.18 19.55 1.08
N PHE A 150 0.00 18.34 1.65
CA PHE A 150 0.73 17.26 0.97
C PHE A 150 0.13 15.86 1.18
N ASP A 151 -1.02 15.72 1.86
CA ASP A 151 -1.58 14.42 2.30
C ASP A 151 -0.50 13.37 2.58
N ARG A 152 0.33 13.66 3.60
CA ARG A 152 1.60 12.97 3.85
C ARG A 152 1.60 12.24 5.18
N LEU A 153 2.09 11.01 5.19
CA LEU A 153 2.44 10.25 6.39
C LEU A 153 3.94 10.12 6.51
N ARG A 154 4.51 10.62 7.62
CA ARG A 154 5.92 10.44 7.95
C ARG A 154 6.05 9.46 9.11
N PHE A 155 6.91 8.46 8.97
CA PHE A 155 7.27 7.50 10.01
C PHE A 155 8.72 7.72 10.44
N ASP A 156 8.97 7.77 11.75
CA ASP A 156 10.30 7.98 12.31
C ASP A 156 10.49 7.29 13.69
N GLN A 157 11.58 7.62 14.38
CA GLN A 157 12.00 6.95 15.63
C GLN A 157 12.18 5.44 15.44
N GLY A 158 12.92 5.08 14.39
CA GLY A 158 13.14 3.71 13.99
C GLY A 158 14.25 3.59 12.96
N HIS A 159 14.46 2.37 12.47
CA HIS A 159 15.31 2.15 11.32
C HIS A 159 14.96 0.84 10.60
N ALA A 160 15.36 0.77 9.33
CA ALA A 160 15.38 -0.46 8.56
C ALA A 160 16.74 -0.59 7.85
N ASP A 161 17.56 -1.54 8.31
CA ASP A 161 18.85 -1.82 7.70
C ASP A 161 18.69 -2.44 6.30
N PRO A 162 19.72 -2.36 5.44
CA PRO A 162 19.71 -3.07 4.16
C PRO A 162 19.37 -4.56 4.34
N LYS A 163 18.55 -5.06 3.42
CA LYS A 163 17.99 -6.42 3.36
C LYS A 163 16.98 -6.76 4.45
N THR A 164 16.62 -5.80 5.30
CA THR A 164 15.51 -5.97 6.24
C THR A 164 14.18 -5.53 5.64
N LYS A 165 13.08 -5.87 6.31
CA LYS A 165 11.73 -5.44 5.94
C LYS A 165 11.21 -4.39 6.92
N ALA A 166 10.48 -3.41 6.39
CA ALA A 166 9.58 -2.55 7.13
C ALA A 166 8.16 -2.73 6.59
N SER A 167 7.20 -2.81 7.51
CA SER A 167 5.78 -2.87 7.21
C SER A 167 5.12 -1.56 7.61
N PHE A 168 4.18 -1.09 6.79
CA PHE A 168 3.38 0.11 7.03
C PHE A 168 1.92 -0.21 6.72
N GLY A 169 1.01 0.26 7.57
CA GLY A 169 -0.43 0.16 7.33
C GLY A 169 -1.07 1.54 7.37
N PHE A 170 -2.02 1.80 6.49
CA PHE A 170 -2.80 3.04 6.46
C PHE A 170 -4.11 2.86 5.69
N PHE A 171 -5.03 3.82 5.85
CA PHE A 171 -6.32 3.86 5.16
C PHE A 171 -6.32 5.01 4.15
N VAL A 172 -6.61 4.71 2.88
CA VAL A 172 -6.70 5.68 1.80
C VAL A 172 -8.17 5.92 1.46
N THR A 173 -8.54 7.18 1.32
CA THR A 173 -9.87 7.61 0.89
C THR A 173 -9.75 8.56 -0.27
N ASP A 174 -10.63 8.40 -1.25
CA ASP A 174 -10.82 9.31 -2.37
C ASP A 174 -12.30 9.64 -2.46
N VAL A 175 -12.67 10.86 -2.04
CA VAL A 175 -14.08 11.33 -2.05
C VAL A 175 -14.47 12.03 -3.35
N THR A 176 -13.56 12.08 -4.32
CA THR A 176 -13.75 12.62 -5.67
C THR A 176 -13.13 11.66 -6.68
N PRO A 177 -13.62 10.40 -6.76
CA PRO A 177 -12.89 9.29 -7.35
C PRO A 177 -12.27 9.56 -8.71
N VAL A 178 -10.94 9.47 -8.78
CA VAL A 178 -10.19 9.51 -10.05
C VAL A 178 -9.78 8.10 -10.51
N PRO A 179 -9.61 7.87 -11.83
CA PRO A 179 -9.23 6.56 -12.34
C PRO A 179 -7.78 6.15 -12.05
N GLU A 180 -6.92 7.12 -11.76
CA GLU A 180 -5.49 6.94 -11.50
C GLU A 180 -5.03 7.99 -10.50
N PHE A 181 -4.21 7.56 -9.53
CA PHE A 181 -3.49 8.42 -8.60
C PHE A 181 -2.19 7.73 -8.19
N PHE A 182 -1.39 8.40 -7.36
CA PHE A 182 -0.04 7.99 -7.05
C PHE A 182 0.20 7.93 -5.55
N LEU A 183 1.06 6.99 -5.15
CA LEU A 183 1.62 6.90 -3.82
C LEU A 183 3.14 7.06 -3.94
N VAL A 184 3.63 8.23 -3.56
CA VAL A 184 5.07 8.49 -3.43
C VAL A 184 5.56 7.82 -2.16
N GLN A 185 6.71 7.14 -2.26
CA GLN A 185 7.39 6.45 -1.18
C GLN A 185 8.80 7.02 -1.06
N ASP A 186 9.11 7.62 0.09
CA ASP A 186 10.38 8.32 0.30
C ASP A 186 11.15 7.73 1.50
N PRO A 187 12.20 6.93 1.26
CA PRO A 187 13.06 6.44 2.33
C PRO A 187 13.99 7.55 2.84
N LEU A 188 13.91 7.88 4.12
CA LEU A 188 14.80 8.85 4.73
C LEU A 188 16.11 8.16 5.12
N ILE A 189 17.24 8.57 4.53
CA ILE A 189 18.57 8.03 4.79
C ILE A 189 19.37 8.90 5.77
N PRO A 190 20.38 8.38 6.48
CA PRO A 190 21.32 9.21 7.23
C PRO A 190 21.94 10.28 6.31
N ASP A 191 22.01 11.53 6.80
CA ASP A 191 22.47 12.73 6.06
C ASP A 191 21.49 13.37 5.07
N SER A 192 20.18 13.05 5.18
CA SER A 192 19.11 13.78 4.48
C SER A 192 18.81 15.17 5.05
#